data_AF-A0A366ZYT7-F1
#
_entry.id   AF-A0A366ZYT7-F1
#
_cell.length_a   1.000
_cell.length_b   1.000
_cell.length_c   1.000
_cell.angle_alpha   90.00
_cell.angle_beta   90.00
_cell.angle_gamma   90.00
#
_symmetry.space_group_name_H-M   'P 1'
#
loop_
_entity.id
_entity.type
_entity.pdbx_description
1 polymer ?
#
loop_
_entity_poly.entity_id
_entity_poly.type
_entity_poly.pdbx_seq_one_letter_code
_entity_poly.pdbx_strand_id
1 'polypeptide(L)'
;MTPDPGREERRRRRQVLKAHHPDLGGNAVDFIRVAAELGTGRRRPPATPTRLGDEVRFVRRPRGLGRLTAWYRRRRRPPRVH
;
A
#
# COMPACT_ATOMS: atom_id res chain seq x y z
N MET A 1 -14.23 -13.26 -8.20
CA MET A 1 -13.13 -12.56 -7.49
C MET A 1 -13.74 -11.68 -6.43
N THR A 2 -13.84 -12.16 -5.19
CA THR A 2 -14.34 -11.35 -4.08
C THR A 2 -13.31 -10.26 -3.81
N PRO A 3 -13.67 -8.96 -3.84
CA PRO A 3 -12.72 -7.92 -3.50
C PRO A 3 -12.22 -8.19 -2.08
N ASP A 4 -10.90 -8.29 -1.91
CA ASP A 4 -10.28 -8.32 -0.58
C ASP A 4 -10.86 -7.14 0.20
N PRO A 5 -11.65 -7.38 1.28
CA PRO A 5 -12.31 -6.30 2.01
C PRO A 5 -11.30 -5.28 2.52
N GLY A 6 -10.03 -5.68 2.71
CA GLY A 6 -8.94 -4.77 3.02
C GLY A 6 -8.56 -3.81 1.89
N ARG A 7 -8.71 -4.17 0.61
CA ARG A 7 -8.29 -3.35 -0.53
C ARG A 7 -9.24 -2.21 -0.83
N GLU A 8 -10.54 -2.46 -0.80
CA GLU A 8 -11.55 -1.43 -1.01
C GLU A 8 -11.57 -0.44 0.14
N GLU A 9 -11.50 -0.94 1.37
CA GLU A 9 -11.43 -0.12 2.57
C GLU A 9 -10.18 0.78 2.58
N ARG A 10 -9.01 0.23 2.19
CA ARG A 10 -7.78 1.05 1.99
C ARG A 10 -7.96 2.10 0.90
N ARG A 11 -8.71 1.82 -0.15
CA ARG A 11 -8.97 2.78 -1.24
C ARG A 11 -9.86 3.93 -0.76
N ARG A 12 -10.95 3.62 -0.05
CA ARG A 12 -11.85 4.62 0.54
C ARG A 12 -11.11 5.53 1.51
N ARG A 13 -10.33 4.96 2.44
CA ARG A 13 -9.48 5.74 3.37
C ARG A 13 -8.54 6.71 2.66
N ARG A 14 -7.85 6.25 1.60
CA ARG A 14 -6.94 7.11 0.82
C ARG A 14 -7.66 8.25 0.11
N GLN A 15 -8.88 8.02 -0.38
CA GLN A 15 -9.65 9.09 -1.03
C GLN A 15 -10.02 10.18 -0.03
N VAL A 16 -10.47 9.79 1.16
CA VAL A 16 -10.81 10.73 2.24
C VAL A 16 -9.57 11.51 2.69
N LEU A 17 -8.45 10.83 2.96
CA LEU A 17 -7.20 11.53 3.34
C LEU A 17 -6.67 12.45 2.24
N LYS A 18 -6.80 12.06 0.98
CA LYS A 18 -6.38 12.88 -0.16
C LYS A 18 -7.21 14.18 -0.25
N ALA A 19 -8.49 14.15 0.10
CA ALA A 19 -9.36 15.33 0.05
C ALA A 19 -8.94 16.43 1.04
N HIS A 20 -8.34 16.06 2.18
CA HIS A 20 -7.91 17.01 3.21
C HIS A 20 -6.38 17.24 3.23
N HIS A 21 -5.64 16.72 2.25
CA HIS A 21 -4.17 16.68 2.33
C HIS A 21 -3.54 18.08 2.25
N PRO A 22 -2.65 18.47 3.19
CA PRO A 22 -2.06 19.81 3.22
C PRO A 22 -1.23 20.13 1.97
N ASP A 23 -0.45 19.17 1.47
CA ASP A 23 0.33 19.36 0.23
C ASP A 23 -0.53 19.55 -1.04
N LEU A 24 -1.85 19.32 -0.96
CA LEU A 24 -2.80 19.57 -2.04
C LEU A 24 -3.64 20.84 -1.80
N GLY A 25 -3.24 21.67 -0.84
CA GLY A 25 -3.98 22.88 -0.44
C GLY A 25 -5.07 22.61 0.61
N GLY A 26 -5.10 21.43 1.22
CA GLY A 26 -6.01 21.11 2.32
C GLY A 26 -5.57 21.71 3.67
N ASN A 27 -6.47 21.73 4.64
CA ASN A 27 -6.16 22.20 5.99
C ASN A 27 -5.50 21.08 6.81
N ALA A 28 -4.32 21.36 7.38
CA ALA A 28 -3.58 20.43 8.21
C ALA A 28 -4.33 20.00 9.48
N VAL A 29 -5.12 20.89 10.08
CA VAL A 29 -5.91 20.59 11.29
C VAL A 29 -7.03 19.60 10.96
N ASP A 30 -7.76 19.85 9.86
CA ASP A 30 -8.82 18.96 9.39
C ASP A 30 -8.25 17.60 8.98
N PHE A 31 -7.07 17.58 8.36
CA PHE A 31 -6.37 16.34 8.03
C PHE A 31 -6.08 15.49 9.27
N ILE A 32 -5.54 16.09 10.34
CA ILE A 32 -5.21 15.38 11.59
C ILE A 32 -6.48 14.82 12.24
N ARG A 33 -7.55 15.62 12.28
CA ARG A 33 -8.85 15.19 12.81
C ARG A 33 -9.40 13.99 12.04
N VAL A 34 -9.45 14.08 10.71
CA VAL A 34 -9.94 13.00 9.84
C VAL A 34 -9.05 11.76 9.94
N ALA A 35 -7.73 11.93 10.06
CA ALA A 35 -6.80 10.81 10.25
C ALA A 35 -7.01 10.10 11.60
N ALA A 36 -7.30 10.85 12.67
CA ALA A 36 -7.62 10.28 13.98
C ALA A 36 -8.94 9.50 13.95
N GLU A 37 -10.00 10.06 13.35
CA GLU A 37 -11.31 9.42 13.20
C GLU A 37 -11.24 8.13 12.36
N LEU A 38 -10.41 8.09 11.31
CA LEU A 38 -10.18 6.88 10.52
C LEU A 38 -9.29 5.84 11.23
N GLY A 39 -8.49 6.28 12.20
CA GLY A 39 -7.56 5.46 12.98
C GLY A 39 -8.24 4.72 14.14
N THR A 40 -9.24 5.31 14.80
CA THR A 40 -9.93 4.72 15.96
C THR A 40 -10.68 3.43 15.65
N GLY A 41 -11.21 3.27 14.43
CA GLY A 41 -11.90 2.06 13.99
C GLY A 41 -10.98 0.85 13.71
N ARG A 42 -9.66 1.06 13.71
CA ARG A 42 -8.68 -0.02 13.64
C ARG A 42 -7.81 0.09 14.88
N ARG A 43 -8.03 -0.79 15.86
CA ARG A 43 -6.92 -1.30 16.66
C ARG A 43 -5.90 -1.87 15.67
N ARG A 44 -5.02 -1.02 15.14
CA ARG A 44 -3.75 -1.44 14.61
C ARG A 44 -3.18 -2.26 15.77
N PRO A 45 -2.84 -3.55 15.57
CA PRO A 45 -2.10 -4.26 16.61
C PRO A 45 -0.96 -3.31 16.98
N PRO A 46 -0.75 -3.00 18.28
CA PRO A 46 0.30 -2.09 18.69
C PRO A 46 1.53 -2.51 17.89
N ALA A 47 2.10 -1.58 17.13
CA ALA A 47 3.35 -1.87 16.45
C ALA A 47 4.24 -2.41 17.55
N THR A 48 4.59 -3.70 17.48
CA THR A 48 5.39 -4.33 18.53
C THR A 48 6.56 -3.38 18.73
N PRO A 49 6.71 -2.79 19.92
CA PRO A 49 7.74 -1.79 20.13
C PRO A 49 9.02 -2.47 19.72
N THR A 50 9.65 -1.97 18.64
CA THR A 50 10.89 -2.52 18.14
C THR A 50 11.86 -2.40 19.29
N ARG A 51 12.11 -3.49 20.01
CA ARG A 51 13.01 -3.46 21.15
C ARG A 51 14.37 -3.09 20.58
N LEU A 52 15.15 -2.26 21.26
CA LEU A 52 16.57 -2.12 20.94
C LEU A 52 17.17 -3.54 20.98
N GLY A 53 17.51 -4.09 19.80
CA GLY A 53 17.94 -5.49 19.66
C GLY A 53 17.04 -6.37 18.77
N ASP A 54 15.92 -5.87 18.25
CA ASP A 54 15.14 -6.61 17.24
C ASP A 54 15.99 -6.83 15.98
N GLU A 55 16.10 -8.10 15.60
CA GLU A 55 16.87 -8.56 14.45
C GLU A 55 16.30 -7.93 13.16
N VAL A 56 17.07 -7.03 12.54
CA VAL A 56 16.71 -6.40 11.27
C VAL A 56 16.73 -7.46 10.17
N ARG A 57 15.56 -8.00 9.84
CA ARG A 57 15.41 -8.95 8.72
C ARG A 57 15.30 -8.21 7.40
N PHE A 58 16.41 -8.17 6.65
CA PHE A 58 16.42 -7.67 5.29
C PHE A 58 15.65 -8.60 4.36
N VAL A 59 14.41 -8.22 4.00
CA VAL A 59 13.61 -8.97 3.03
C VAL A 59 13.97 -8.51 1.62
N ARG A 60 14.62 -9.38 0.84
CA ARG A 60 14.85 -9.15 -0.58
C ARG A 60 13.53 -9.32 -1.34
N ARG A 61 12.92 -8.21 -1.77
CA ARG A 61 11.75 -8.25 -2.66
C ARG A 61 12.22 -8.26 -4.13
N PRO A 62 12.09 -9.39 -4.87
CA PRO A 62 12.48 -9.45 -6.27
C PRO A 62 11.43 -8.74 -7.15
N ARG A 63 11.28 -7.42 -6.99
CA ARG A 63 10.32 -6.61 -7.76
C ARG A 63 10.85 -6.16 -9.12
N GLY A 64 12.18 -6.22 -9.34
CA GLY A 64 12.84 -5.80 -10.58
C GLY A 64 13.05 -6.94 -11.58
N LEU A 65 13.81 -7.97 -11.19
CA LEU A 65 14.19 -9.08 -12.08
C LEU A 65 12.99 -9.87 -12.62
N GLY A 66 11.97 -10.13 -11.78
CA GLY A 66 10.76 -10.84 -12.21
C GLY A 66 9.96 -10.09 -13.29
N ARG A 67 9.97 -8.75 -13.28
CA ARG A 67 9.33 -7.95 -14.32
C ARG A 67 10.12 -8.00 -15.63
N LEU A 68 11.45 -8.00 -15.53
CA LEU A 68 12.36 -8.07 -16.67
C LEU A 68 12.25 -9.42 -17.40
N THR A 69 12.26 -10.52 -16.64
CA THR A 69 12.10 -11.88 -17.20
C THR A 69 10.71 -12.08 -17.81
N ALA A 70 9.65 -11.55 -17.18
CA ALA A 70 8.30 -11.58 -17.75
C ALA A 70 8.19 -10.78 -19.06
N TRP A 71 8.79 -9.59 -19.13
CA TRP A 71 8.84 -8.78 -20.35
C TRP A 71 9.59 -9.50 -21.49
N TYR A 72 10.75 -10.07 -21.18
CA TYR A 72 11.56 -10.81 -22.14
C TYR A 72 10.83 -12.05 -22.69
N ARG A 73 10.20 -12.83 -21.80
CA ARG A 73 9.37 -13.97 -22.19
C ARG A 73 8.18 -13.56 -23.06
N ARG A 74 7.55 -12.41 -22.78
CA ARG A 74 6.44 -11.90 -23.59
C ARG A 74 6.87 -11.51 -25.00
N ARG A 75 8.06 -10.90 -25.16
CA ARG A 75 8.61 -10.55 -26.49
C ARG A 75 8.96 -11.76 -27.34
N ARG A 76 9.34 -12.88 -26.73
CA ARG A 76 9.76 -14.11 -27.42
C ARG A 76 8.64 -15.12 -27.67
N ARG A 77 7.39 -14.79 -27.34
CA ARG A 77 6.27 -15.68 -27.64
C ARG A 77 5.94 -15.58 -29.13
N PRO A 78 6.05 -16.67 -29.91
CA PRO A 78 5.56 -16.66 -31.28
C PRO A 78 4.04 -16.41 -31.26
N PRO A 79 3.50 -15.78 -32.32
CA PRO A 79 2.06 -15.63 -32.46
C PRO A 79 1.41 -17.00 -32.42
N ARG A 80 0.41 -17.17 -31.55
CA ARG A 80 -0.40 -18.38 -31.55
C ARG A 80 -1.25 -18.34 -32.81
N VAL A 81 -0.89 -19.17 -33.78
CA VAL A 81 -1.72 -19.45 -34.95
C VAL A 81 -2.89 -20.28 -34.43
N HIS A 82 -4.10 -19.72 -34.50
CA HIS A 82 -5.37 -20.43 -34.27
C HIS A 82 -5.97 -20.75 -35.63
#